data_AF-A0A923CGL9-F1
#
_entry.id   AF-A0A923CGL9-F1
#
_cell.length_a   1.000
_cell.length_b   1.000
_cell.length_c   1.000
_cell.angle_alpha   90.00
_cell.angle_beta   90.00
_cell.angle_gamma   90.00
#
_symmetry.space_group_name_H-M   'P 1'
#
loop_
_entity.id
_entity.type
_entity.pdbx_description
1 polymer ?
#
loop_
_entity_poly.entity_id
_entity_poly.type
_entity_poly.pdbx_seq_one_letter_code
_entity_poly.pdbx_strand_id
1 'polypeptide(L)'
;MAKETRFFDAFGRQLKLSIHTFAPARVITFDKENQEATIELLFKSVDQDGNAESYPPLEKVPVIGMRYEVIQATDVTIEGLKADTVDVNGNDGTLKTREPILMSPFYKPDDIVFVAFAERALDNLQNRPFDPDSYRTHSLVDAVIIGGYQLT
;
A
#
# COMPACT_ATOMS: atom_id res chain seq x y z
N MET A 1 -43.71 6.57 -16.44
CA MET A 1 -42.28 6.26 -16.29
C MET A 1 -42.16 4.83 -15.80
N ALA A 2 -42.19 3.84 -16.69
CA ALA A 2 -42.55 2.46 -16.34
C ALA A 2 -41.49 1.48 -16.86
N LYS A 3 -40.89 0.71 -15.93
CA LYS A 3 -39.94 -0.41 -16.14
C LYS A 3 -38.60 -0.12 -16.83
N GLU A 4 -38.55 0.51 -17.99
CA GLU A 4 -37.29 0.66 -18.74
C GLU A 4 -36.28 1.58 -18.04
N THR A 5 -36.74 2.72 -17.50
CA THR A 5 -35.87 3.62 -16.72
C THR A 5 -35.30 2.93 -15.47
N ARG A 6 -36.11 2.11 -14.79
CA ARG A 6 -35.66 1.35 -13.60
C ARG A 6 -34.63 0.28 -13.96
N PHE A 7 -34.71 -0.30 -15.15
CA PHE A 7 -33.70 -1.24 -15.64
C PHE A 7 -32.36 -0.54 -15.86
N PHE A 8 -32.35 0.60 -16.57
CA PHE A 8 -31.11 1.35 -16.79
C PHE A 8 -30.52 1.93 -15.50
N ASP A 9 -31.35 2.35 -14.55
CA ASP A 9 -30.89 2.81 -13.23
C ASP A 9 -30.28 1.66 -12.41
N ALA A 10 -30.93 0.49 -12.40
CA ALA A 10 -30.42 -0.69 -11.72
C ALA A 10 -29.11 -1.21 -12.35
N PHE A 11 -29.04 -1.23 -13.68
CA PHE A 11 -27.84 -1.60 -14.42
C PHE A 11 -26.70 -0.60 -14.16
N GLY A 12 -27.00 0.70 -14.19
CA GLY A 12 -26.03 1.74 -13.86
C GLY A 12 -25.53 1.64 -12.42
N ARG A 13 -26.39 1.27 -11.47
CA ARG A 13 -25.99 1.00 -10.09
C ARG A 13 -25.09 -0.24 -9.98
N GLN A 14 -25.41 -1.31 -10.69
CA GLN A 14 -24.61 -2.54 -10.69
C GLN A 14 -23.21 -2.30 -11.26
N LEU A 15 -23.11 -1.57 -12.37
CA LEU A 15 -21.82 -1.18 -12.95
C LEU A 15 -20.98 -0.34 -11.98
N LYS A 16 -21.59 0.63 -11.31
CA LYS A 16 -20.89 1.45 -10.30
C LYS A 16 -20.38 0.64 -9.11
N LEU A 17 -21.15 -0.35 -8.66
CA LEU A 17 -20.74 -1.23 -7.56
C LEU A 17 -19.65 -2.23 -7.96
N SER A 18 -19.56 -2.60 -9.24
CA SER A 18 -18.50 -3.49 -9.74
C SER A 18 -17.12 -2.81 -9.89
N ILE A 19 -17.07 -1.48 -9.86
CA ILE A 19 -15.82 -0.74 -10.04
C ILE A 19 -15.18 -0.52 -8.66
N HIS A 20 -14.15 -1.31 -8.37
CA HIS A 20 -13.30 -1.10 -7.21
C HIS A 20 -12.21 -0.07 -7.55
N THR A 21 -12.04 0.94 -6.71
CA THR A 21 -11.08 2.04 -6.91
C THR A 21 -10.12 2.17 -5.75
N PHE A 22 -10.65 2.55 -4.58
CA PHE A 22 -9.88 2.79 -3.38
C PHE A 22 -10.69 2.39 -2.15
N ALA A 23 -10.09 1.61 -1.26
CA ALA A 23 -10.74 1.15 -0.04
C ALA A 23 -9.77 1.11 1.13
N PRO A 24 -10.23 1.43 2.35
CA PRO A 24 -9.49 1.17 3.56
C PRO A 24 -9.55 -0.33 3.88
N ALA A 25 -8.40 -0.88 4.24
CA ALA A 25 -8.20 -2.26 4.62
C ALA A 25 -7.41 -2.34 5.93
N ARG A 26 -7.40 -3.51 6.54
CA ARG A 26 -6.62 -3.83 7.73
C ARG A 26 -5.62 -4.93 7.40
N VAL A 27 -4.38 -4.77 7.85
CA VAL A 27 -3.33 -5.78 7.67
C VAL A 27 -3.53 -6.91 8.66
N ILE A 28 -3.59 -8.15 8.16
CA ILE A 28 -3.60 -9.36 8.99
C ILE A 28 -2.16 -9.82 9.21
N THR A 29 -1.43 -10.01 8.11
CA THR A 29 -0.06 -10.53 8.10
C THR A 29 0.77 -9.77 7.07
N PHE A 30 2.03 -9.46 7.39
CA PHE A 30 2.97 -8.80 6.49
C PHE A 30 4.24 -9.63 6.32
N ASP A 31 4.59 -9.92 5.06
CA ASP A 31 5.85 -10.54 4.67
C ASP A 31 6.86 -9.45 4.26
N LYS A 32 7.94 -9.35 5.03
CA LYS A 32 9.00 -8.35 4.85
C LYS A 32 9.91 -8.64 3.67
N GLU A 33 10.09 -9.90 3.30
CA GLU A 33 11.04 -10.29 2.24
C GLU A 33 10.47 -9.99 0.86
N ASN A 34 9.19 -10.33 0.65
CA ASN A 34 8.50 -10.14 -0.63
C ASN A 34 7.75 -8.80 -0.72
N GLN A 35 7.67 -8.04 0.38
CA GLN A 35 6.86 -6.81 0.49
C GLN A 35 5.38 -7.04 0.15
N GLU A 36 4.85 -8.17 0.59
CA GLU A 36 3.46 -8.58 0.38
C GLU A 36 2.70 -8.61 1.72
N ALA A 37 1.41 -8.30 1.68
CA ALA A 37 0.54 -8.38 2.84
C ALA A 37 -0.73 -9.18 2.56
N THR A 38 -1.24 -9.83 3.60
CA THR A 38 -2.64 -10.30 3.63
C THR A 38 -3.49 -9.24 4.32
N ILE A 39 -4.55 -8.80 3.65
CA ILE A 39 -5.39 -7.69 4.10
C ILE A 39 -6.88 -8.04 4.10
N GLU A 40 -7.65 -7.39 4.96
CA GLU A 40 -9.11 -7.48 5.00
C GLU A 40 -9.70 -6.10 4.71
N LEU A 41 -10.64 -5.99 3.77
CA LEU A 41 -11.32 -4.73 3.48
C LEU A 41 -12.28 -4.36 4.62
N LEU A 42 -12.28 -3.09 5.03
CA LEU A 42 -13.13 -2.60 6.11
C LEU A 42 -14.56 -2.26 5.64
N PHE A 43 -14.77 -2.12 4.34
CA PHE A 43 -16.10 -1.93 3.79
C PHE A 43 -16.89 -3.23 3.82
N LYS A 44 -18.20 -3.11 4.10
CA LYS A 44 -19.15 -4.21 3.98
C LYS A 44 -19.96 -4.02 2.71
N SER A 45 -20.16 -5.08 1.94
CA SER A 45 -21.13 -5.06 0.86
C SER A 45 -22.53 -5.22 1.47
N VAL A 46 -23.51 -4.44 1.00
CA VAL A 46 -24.91 -4.64 1.39
C VAL A 46 -25.60 -5.35 0.25
N ASP A 47 -26.05 -6.58 0.49
CA ASP A 47 -26.78 -7.37 -0.49
C ASP A 47 -28.20 -6.79 -0.73
N GLN A 48 -28.89 -7.27 -1.77
CA GLN A 48 -30.27 -6.85 -2.09
C GLN A 48 -31.24 -7.09 -0.92
N ASP A 49 -30.92 -8.05 -0.04
CA ASP A 49 -31.68 -8.37 1.18
C ASP A 49 -31.32 -7.50 2.40
N GLY A 50 -30.38 -6.55 2.25
CA GLY A 50 -29.98 -5.62 3.31
C GLY A 50 -28.96 -6.17 4.31
N ASN A 51 -28.45 -7.38 4.10
CA ASN A 51 -27.41 -7.97 4.92
C ASN A 51 -26.04 -7.40 4.54
N ALA A 52 -25.27 -6.99 5.56
CA ALA A 52 -23.93 -6.46 5.39
C ALA A 52 -22.90 -7.59 5.49
N GLU A 53 -22.31 -7.99 4.36
CA GLU A 53 -21.28 -9.03 4.30
C GLU A 53 -19.88 -8.42 4.28
N SER A 54 -18.94 -9.06 4.97
CA SER A 54 -17.52 -8.70 4.89
C SER A 54 -16.91 -9.30 3.64
N TYR A 55 -15.99 -8.58 3.01
CA TYR A 55 -15.22 -9.14 1.90
C TYR A 55 -14.26 -10.22 2.39
N PRO A 56 -13.96 -11.24 1.55
CA PRO A 56 -12.91 -12.18 1.86
C PRO A 56 -11.57 -11.45 1.97
N PRO A 57 -10.64 -11.96 2.82
CA PRO A 57 -9.29 -11.42 2.89
C PRO A 57 -8.59 -11.59 1.53
N LEU A 58 -7.80 -10.58 1.16
CA LEU A 58 -6.96 -10.58 -0.02
C LEU A 58 -5.54 -10.99 0.38
N GLU A 59 -5.03 -12.02 -0.27
CA GLU A 59 -3.67 -12.54 -0.04
C GLU A 59 -2.69 -11.96 -1.05
N LYS A 60 -1.40 -11.93 -0.68
CA LYS A 60 -0.27 -11.55 -1.56
C LYS A 60 -0.42 -10.17 -2.19
N VAL A 61 -0.95 -9.21 -1.44
CA VAL A 61 -1.13 -7.84 -1.93
C VAL A 61 0.21 -7.10 -1.85
N PRO A 62 0.78 -6.63 -2.97
CA PRO A 62 2.05 -5.93 -2.97
C PRO A 62 1.95 -4.55 -2.30
N VAL A 63 3.01 -4.17 -1.59
CA VAL A 63 3.17 -2.87 -0.95
C VAL A 63 4.01 -1.95 -1.82
N ILE A 64 3.59 -0.69 -1.96
CA ILE A 64 4.42 0.33 -2.61
C ILE A 64 5.68 0.59 -1.78
N GLY A 65 6.82 0.22 -2.36
CA GLY A 65 8.13 0.66 -1.90
C GLY A 65 8.37 2.13 -2.27
N MET A 66 8.32 3.02 -1.29
CA MET A 66 8.67 4.43 -1.50
C MET A 66 10.19 4.60 -1.41
N ARG A 67 10.78 5.21 -2.45
CA ARG A 67 12.20 5.59 -2.44
C ARG A 67 12.32 7.00 -1.90
N TYR A 68 12.97 7.14 -0.75
CA TYR A 68 13.28 8.43 -0.16
C TYR A 68 14.76 8.77 -0.37
N GLU A 69 15.04 9.97 -0.86
CA GLU A 69 16.38 10.53 -0.85
C GLU A 69 16.50 11.45 0.37
N VAL A 70 17.46 11.15 1.25
CA VAL A 70 17.73 12.01 2.42
C VAL A 70 18.54 13.21 1.94
N ILE A 71 17.86 14.33 1.74
CA ILE A 71 18.50 15.62 1.45
C ILE A 71 19.01 16.17 2.79
N GLN A 72 20.26 15.86 3.09
CA GLN A 72 21.06 16.46 4.17
C GLN A 72 20.49 16.26 5.59
N ALA A 73 21.01 15.25 6.29
CA ALA A 73 20.76 15.09 7.72
C ALA A 73 21.40 16.26 8.49
N THR A 74 20.57 17.12 9.07
CA THR A 74 20.96 18.01 10.17
C THR A 74 21.46 17.15 11.33
N ASP A 75 22.69 17.41 11.77
CA ASP A 75 23.39 16.95 12.97
C ASP A 75 23.13 15.48 13.42
N VAL A 76 24.00 14.58 12.94
CA VAL A 76 24.09 13.21 13.48
C VAL A 76 24.89 13.24 14.79
N THR A 77 24.21 13.02 15.92
CA THR A 77 24.86 12.94 17.23
C THR A 77 25.45 11.53 17.40
N ILE A 78 26.78 11.41 17.45
CA ILE A 78 27.47 10.15 17.78
C ILE A 78 27.75 10.13 19.28
N GLU A 79 27.01 9.31 20.03
CA GLU A 79 27.35 9.02 21.42
C GLU A 79 28.51 8.00 21.49
N GLY A 80 29.59 8.32 22.22
CA GLY A 80 30.61 7.35 22.62
C GLY A 80 32.00 7.44 21.98
N LEU A 81 32.38 8.56 21.36
CA LEU A 81 33.77 8.80 20.96
C LEU A 81 34.68 8.84 22.20
N LYS A 82 35.52 7.81 22.40
CA LYS A 82 36.59 7.78 23.40
C LYS A 82 37.93 7.99 22.71
N ALA A 83 38.59 9.10 23.01
CA ALA A 83 39.95 9.36 22.60
C ALA A 83 40.90 8.89 23.71
N ASP A 84 41.82 7.99 23.40
CA ASP A 84 42.87 7.60 24.34
C ASP A 84 44.15 8.39 24.00
N THR A 85 44.57 9.25 24.94
CA THR A 85 45.80 10.06 24.90
C THR A 85 45.92 11.22 23.89
N VAL A 86 44.90 11.58 23.11
CA VAL A 86 44.94 12.73 22.16
C VAL A 86 43.63 13.52 22.14
N ASP A 87 43.71 14.84 21.94
CA ASP A 87 42.55 15.71 21.71
C ASP A 87 41.83 15.36 20.40
N VAL A 88 40.52 15.12 20.47
CA VAL A 88 39.66 15.01 19.27
C VAL A 88 39.00 16.36 19.04
N ASN A 89 39.48 17.09 18.03
CA ASN A 89 38.83 18.30 17.56
C ASN A 89 37.66 17.92 16.63
N GLY A 90 36.42 18.01 17.14
CA GLY A 90 35.19 17.65 16.43
C GLY A 90 34.63 18.73 15.50
N ASN A 91 35.39 19.78 15.15
CA ASN A 91 34.85 20.94 14.46
C ASN A 91 34.45 20.69 12.99
N ASP A 92 34.91 19.61 12.35
CA ASP A 92 34.62 19.29 10.93
C ASP A 92 34.40 17.78 10.66
N GLY A 93 33.72 17.07 11.57
CA GLY A 93 33.38 15.67 11.38
C GLY A 93 32.23 15.45 10.39
N THR A 94 32.46 15.56 9.08
CA THR A 94 31.40 15.30 8.09
C THR A 94 31.17 13.80 7.89
N LEU A 95 30.04 13.29 8.35
CA LEU A 95 29.53 11.96 7.95
C LEU A 95 28.87 12.09 6.57
N LYS A 96 29.48 11.49 5.56
CA LYS A 96 28.89 11.39 4.22
C LYS A 96 28.36 9.97 4.05
N THR A 97 27.04 9.81 4.11
CA THR A 97 26.41 8.56 3.66
C THR A 97 26.60 8.49 2.15
N ARG A 98 27.43 7.54 1.69
CA ARG A 98 27.82 7.42 0.27
C ARG A 98 26.78 6.70 -0.58
N GLU A 99 25.77 6.14 0.07
CA GLU A 99 24.68 5.37 -0.54
C GLU A 99 23.34 5.89 -0.02
N PRO A 100 22.28 5.89 -0.86
CA PRO A 100 20.95 6.27 -0.41
C PRO A 100 20.46 5.32 0.68
N ILE A 101 19.94 5.86 1.77
CA ILE A 101 19.33 5.07 2.84
C ILE A 101 18.07 4.40 2.28
N LEU A 102 18.09 3.08 2.13
CA LEU A 102 16.94 2.30 1.71
C LEU A 102 15.99 2.14 2.90
N MET A 103 14.89 2.90 2.91
CA MET A 103 13.80 2.71 3.86
C MET A 103 12.79 1.74 3.26
N SER A 104 12.59 0.59 3.90
CA SER A 104 11.53 -0.35 3.54
C SER A 104 10.26 -0.05 4.35
N PRO A 105 9.07 -0.10 3.71
CA PRO A 105 7.82 0.00 4.44
C PRO A 105 7.66 -1.19 5.41
N PHE A 106 7.18 -0.91 6.61
CA PHE A 106 6.90 -1.91 7.64
C PHE A 106 5.49 -1.71 8.17
N TYR A 107 4.69 -2.78 8.14
CA TYR A 107 3.35 -2.81 8.71
C TYR A 107 3.26 -3.86 9.83
N LYS A 108 2.44 -3.58 10.82
CA LYS A 108 2.08 -4.49 11.90
C LYS A 108 0.68 -5.07 11.63
N PRO A 109 0.37 -6.25 12.21
CA PRO A 109 -1.01 -6.72 12.29
C PRO A 109 -1.89 -5.65 12.92
N ASP A 110 -3.13 -5.53 12.42
CA ASP A 110 -4.13 -4.52 12.77
C ASP A 110 -3.86 -3.08 12.30
N ASP A 111 -2.75 -2.81 11.59
CA ASP A 111 -2.57 -1.51 10.96
C ASP A 111 -3.62 -1.29 9.86
N ILE A 112 -4.21 -0.10 9.86
CA ILE A 112 -5.14 0.32 8.80
C ILE A 112 -4.33 0.84 7.64
N VAL A 113 -4.60 0.34 6.44
CA VAL A 113 -3.92 0.72 5.20
C VAL A 113 -4.95 1.12 4.15
N PHE A 114 -4.52 1.91 3.19
CA PHE A 114 -5.31 2.17 1.99
C PHE A 114 -4.83 1.35 0.82
N VAL A 115 -5.79 0.78 0.10
CA VAL A 115 -5.58 -0.12 -1.01
C VAL A 115 -6.22 0.47 -2.25
N ALA A 116 -5.44 0.58 -3.31
CA ALA A 116 -5.93 0.90 -4.64
C ALA A 116 -6.09 -0.37 -5.46
N PHE A 117 -7.11 -0.41 -6.30
CA PHE A 117 -7.31 -1.50 -7.25
C PHE A 117 -6.84 -1.04 -8.63
N ALA A 118 -6.02 -1.85 -9.28
CA ALA A 118 -5.51 -1.55 -10.60
C ALA A 118 -6.61 -1.64 -11.67
N GLU A 119 -6.44 -0.84 -12.72
CA GLU A 119 -7.33 -0.87 -13.88
C GLU A 119 -7.23 -2.21 -14.64
N ARG A 120 -6.07 -2.85 -14.61
CA ARG A 120 -5.76 -4.10 -15.31
C ARG A 120 -5.00 -5.07 -14.41
N ALA A 121 -4.95 -6.34 -14.82
CA ALA A 121 -4.26 -7.37 -14.06
C ALA A 121 -2.77 -7.05 -13.84
N LEU A 122 -2.30 -7.24 -12.62
CA LEU A 122 -0.92 -6.94 -12.21
C LEU A 122 0.02 -8.17 -12.20
N ASP A 123 -0.50 -9.34 -12.54
CA ASP A 123 0.23 -10.62 -12.50
C ASP A 123 1.55 -10.59 -13.31
N ASN A 124 1.60 -9.80 -14.39
CA ASN A 124 2.75 -9.67 -15.29
C ASN A 124 3.55 -8.37 -15.12
N LEU A 125 3.36 -7.65 -14.01
CA LEU A 125 4.03 -6.37 -13.77
C LEU A 125 5.56 -6.54 -13.82
N GLN A 126 6.18 -5.89 -14.80
CA GLN A 126 7.63 -5.87 -14.99
C GLN A 126 8.12 -4.42 -15.12
N ASN A 127 9.42 -4.19 -14.99
CA ASN A 127 10.04 -2.86 -15.20
C ASN A 127 10.09 -2.43 -16.69
N ARG A 128 9.18 -2.97 -17.51
CA ARG A 128 9.01 -2.67 -18.93
C ARG A 128 7.52 -2.65 -19.24
N PRO A 129 7.10 -1.97 -20.32
CA PRO A 129 5.73 -2.10 -20.80
C PRO A 129 5.37 -3.58 -20.96
N PHE A 130 4.30 -4.00 -20.31
CA PHE A 130 3.81 -5.38 -20.32
C PHE A 130 2.37 -5.41 -20.79
N ASP A 131 1.99 -6.50 -21.46
CA ASP A 131 0.60 -6.75 -21.80
C ASP A 131 -0.05 -7.44 -20.60
N PRO A 132 -1.14 -6.90 -20.03
CA PRO A 132 -1.94 -7.63 -19.06
C PRO A 132 -2.66 -8.76 -19.80
N ASP A 133 -2.06 -9.97 -19.80
CA ASP A 133 -2.58 -11.21 -20.40
C ASP A 133 -4.04 -11.54 -19.99
N SER A 134 -4.55 -10.87 -18.96
CA SER A 134 -5.91 -11.00 -18.46
C SER A 134 -6.74 -9.74 -18.74
N TYR A 135 -7.94 -9.95 -19.28
CA TYR A 135 -8.93 -8.90 -19.55
C TYR A 135 -9.67 -8.41 -18.29
N ARG A 136 -9.29 -8.87 -17.09
CA ARG A 136 -9.87 -8.40 -15.82
C ARG A 136 -9.62 -6.90 -15.66
N THR A 137 -10.65 -6.18 -15.23
CA THR A 137 -10.58 -4.74 -14.92
C THR A 137 -11.20 -4.49 -13.55
N HIS A 138 -10.58 -3.60 -12.75
CA HIS A 138 -11.06 -3.23 -11.41
C HIS A 138 -11.32 -4.42 -10.47
N SER A 139 -10.46 -5.44 -10.54
CA SER A 139 -10.59 -6.66 -9.74
C SER A 139 -10.10 -6.42 -8.31
N LEU A 140 -10.73 -7.08 -7.34
CA LEU A 140 -10.30 -7.05 -5.94
C LEU A 140 -8.91 -7.67 -5.73
N VAL A 141 -8.53 -8.62 -6.59
CA VAL A 141 -7.26 -9.35 -6.49
C VAL A 141 -6.08 -8.50 -6.96
N ASP A 142 -6.33 -7.54 -7.85
CA ASP A 142 -5.30 -6.66 -8.42
C ASP A 142 -5.12 -5.40 -7.53
N ALA A 143 -4.98 -5.64 -6.24
CA ALA A 143 -4.85 -4.62 -5.20
C ALA A 143 -3.38 -4.20 -4.98
N VAL A 144 -3.15 -2.94 -4.60
CA VAL A 144 -1.84 -2.40 -4.23
C VAL A 144 -1.99 -1.52 -2.99
N ILE A 145 -1.14 -1.74 -1.98
CA ILE A 145 -1.16 -0.94 -0.75
C ILE A 145 -0.35 0.35 -0.96
N ILE A 146 -1.02 1.50 -0.82
CA ILE A 146 -0.42 2.82 -1.09
C ILE A 146 0.07 3.52 0.18
N GLY A 147 -0.43 3.14 1.36
CA GLY A 147 0.08 3.67 2.61
C GLY A 147 -0.68 3.18 3.84
N GLY A 148 -0.01 3.22 4.98
CA GLY A 148 -0.60 3.02 6.29
C GLY A 148 -1.20 4.30 6.85
N TYR A 149 -2.39 4.19 7.42
CA TYR A 149 -3.05 5.24 8.18
C TYR A 149 -3.00 4.88 9.66
N GLN A 150 -2.21 5.62 10.42
CA GLN A 150 -2.09 5.43 11.86
C GLN A 150 -3.17 6.28 12.54
N LEU A 151 -4.28 5.65 12.95
CA LEU A 151 -5.27 6.28 13.82
C LEU A 151 -4.60 6.54 15.18
N THR A 152 -4.48 7.81 15.53
CA THR A 152 -3.93 8.28 16.80
C THR A 152 -4.97 8.23 17.91
#